data_AF-A0A1G3AKK1-F1
#
_entry.id   AF-A0A1G3AKK1-F1
#
_cell.length_a   1.000
_cell.length_b   1.000
_cell.length_c   1.000
_cell.angle_alpha   90.00
_cell.angle_beta   90.00
_cell.angle_gamma   90.00
#
_symmetry.space_group_name_H-M   'P 1'
#
loop_
_entity.id
_entity.type
_entity.pdbx_description
1 polymer ?
#
loop_
_entity_poly.entity_id
_entity_poly.type
_entity_poly.pdbx_seq_one_letter_code
_entity_poly.pdbx_strand_id
1 'polypeptide(L)'
;MVNLNDSPRLLRNDGGNKNHWLTIAAKLPGGRVDAVGARVTVKTGPLVQIEDAVPVTGYLSQADPRVHFGLGKATAADSVEIRWPDGSVTQLDDVPAGQILSVVQQAKSAE
;
A
#
# COMPACT_ATOMS: atom_id res chain seq x y z
N MET A 1 -0.22 6.61 24.83
CA MET A 1 0.80 5.86 25.60
C MET A 1 1.74 6.91 26.17
N VAL A 2 1.76 7.11 27.49
CA VAL A 2 2.45 8.25 28.15
C VAL A 2 3.58 7.71 29.02
N ASN A 3 4.81 7.77 28.52
CA ASN A 3 6.04 7.36 29.22
C ASN A 3 7.00 8.55 29.42
N LEU A 4 6.46 9.74 29.68
CA LEU A 4 7.26 10.94 29.90
C LEU A 4 8.05 10.78 31.21
N ASN A 5 9.38 10.78 31.12
CA ASN A 5 10.36 10.58 32.22
C ASN A 5 10.43 9.16 32.84
N ASP A 6 9.94 8.13 32.15
CA ASP A 6 10.12 6.72 32.56
C ASP A 6 11.26 6.05 31.75
N SER A 7 11.74 4.89 32.21
CA SER A 7 12.71 4.08 31.48
C SER A 7 12.19 3.72 30.08
N PRO A 8 13.05 3.76 29.04
CA PRO A 8 12.61 3.48 27.67
C PRO A 8 12.08 2.05 27.57
N ARG A 9 10.90 1.90 26.95
CA ARG A 9 10.34 0.59 26.61
C ARG A 9 10.64 0.28 25.16
N LEU A 10 11.33 -0.83 24.91
CA LEU A 10 11.49 -1.37 23.57
C LEU A 10 10.36 -2.35 23.29
N LEU A 11 9.53 -2.02 22.31
CA LEU A 11 8.54 -2.95 21.76
C LEU A 11 9.16 -3.63 20.55
N ARG A 12 9.56 -4.90 20.71
CA ARG A 12 10.12 -5.72 19.62
C ARG A 12 9.08 -6.74 19.19
N ASN A 13 8.73 -6.73 17.91
CA ASN A 13 7.84 -7.74 17.34
C ASN A 13 8.69 -8.94 16.88
N ASP A 14 8.80 -9.96 17.73
CA ASP A 14 9.68 -11.13 17.54
C ASP A 14 9.08 -12.29 16.73
N GLY A 15 7.93 -12.07 16.10
CA GLY A 15 7.29 -13.11 15.30
C GLY A 15 5.81 -12.90 15.28
N GLY A 16 5.35 -11.90 14.53
CA GLY A 16 3.94 -11.70 14.25
C GLY A 16 3.26 -12.97 13.74
N ASN A 17 1.99 -12.86 13.36
CA ASN A 17 1.13 -13.99 12.98
C ASN A 17 1.61 -14.87 11.79
N LYS A 18 2.83 -14.67 11.25
CA LYS A 18 3.43 -15.33 10.07
C LYS A 18 2.54 -15.26 8.82
N ASN A 19 1.53 -14.41 8.84
CA ASN A 19 0.66 -14.19 7.71
C ASN A 19 1.40 -13.35 6.67
N HIS A 20 0.90 -13.48 5.45
CA HIS A 20 1.37 -12.77 4.30
C HIS A 20 0.78 -11.36 4.23
N TRP A 21 1.53 -10.50 3.56
CA TRP A 21 1.20 -9.10 3.40
C TRP A 21 1.58 -8.65 2.00
N LEU A 22 1.02 -7.54 1.54
CA LEU A 22 1.38 -6.89 0.30
C LEU A 22 1.31 -5.39 0.51
N THR A 23 2.38 -4.68 0.15
CA THR A 23 2.39 -3.22 0.20
C THR A 23 2.47 -2.69 -1.22
N ILE A 24 1.62 -1.75 -1.59
CA ILE A 24 1.62 -1.12 -2.91
C ILE A 24 2.20 0.29 -2.80
N ALA A 25 3.24 0.56 -3.58
CA ALA A 25 3.80 1.89 -3.79
C ALA A 25 3.35 2.40 -5.17
N ALA A 26 2.25 3.17 -5.19
CA ALA A 26 1.73 3.77 -6.41
C ALA A 26 2.53 5.02 -6.77
N LYS A 27 3.13 5.05 -7.96
CA LYS A 27 3.98 6.13 -8.45
C LYS A 27 3.41 6.75 -9.72
N LEU A 28 3.47 8.08 -9.82
CA LEU A 28 3.16 8.82 -11.06
C LEU A 28 4.19 8.51 -12.16
N PRO A 29 3.92 8.91 -13.43
CA PRO A 29 4.86 8.70 -14.52
C PRO A 29 6.26 9.23 -14.17
N GLY A 30 7.29 8.45 -14.49
CA GLY A 30 8.68 8.72 -14.10
C GLY A 30 9.09 8.15 -12.73
N GLY A 31 8.17 7.55 -11.96
CA GLY A 31 8.47 6.64 -10.84
C GLY A 31 8.98 7.31 -9.55
N ARG A 32 9.22 8.63 -9.56
CA ARG A 32 9.76 9.36 -8.41
C ARG A 32 8.70 9.87 -7.45
N VAL A 33 7.57 10.32 -7.99
CA VAL A 33 6.51 11.00 -7.24
C VAL A 33 5.43 9.99 -6.85
N ASP A 34 5.01 10.00 -5.58
CA ASP A 34 3.88 9.21 -5.12
C ASP A 34 2.57 9.68 -5.77
N ALA A 35 1.75 8.71 -6.18
CA ALA A 35 0.44 8.99 -6.76
C ALA A 35 -0.59 9.25 -5.65
N VAL A 36 -0.47 10.42 -5.00
CA VAL A 36 -1.40 10.84 -3.94
C VAL A 36 -2.82 10.89 -4.49
N GLY A 37 -3.75 10.24 -3.79
CA GLY A 37 -5.15 10.10 -4.19
C GLY A 37 -5.43 8.92 -5.13
N ALA A 38 -4.42 8.09 -5.46
CA ALA A 38 -4.68 6.81 -6.12
C ALA A 38 -5.43 5.86 -5.17
N ARG A 39 -6.45 5.16 -5.68
CA ARG A 39 -7.19 4.13 -4.94
C ARG A 39 -6.68 2.76 -5.33
N VAL A 40 -6.32 1.95 -4.35
CA VAL A 40 -5.83 0.59 -4.54
C VAL A 40 -6.84 -0.40 -3.96
N THR A 41 -7.30 -1.32 -4.80
CA THR A 41 -8.19 -2.42 -4.42
C THR A 41 -7.44 -3.73 -4.53
N VAL A 42 -7.36 -4.50 -3.45
CA VAL A 42 -6.73 -5.83 -3.41
C VAL A 42 -7.78 -6.88 -3.10
N LYS A 43 -7.84 -7.92 -3.94
CA LYS A 43 -8.71 -9.10 -3.73
C LYS A 43 -7.88 -10.33 -3.38
N THR A 44 -8.38 -11.11 -2.44
CA THR A 44 -7.73 -12.35 -1.98
C THR A 44 -8.80 -13.33 -1.49
N GLY A 45 -9.13 -14.31 -2.31
CA GLY A 45 -10.29 -15.17 -2.16
C GLY A 45 -11.58 -14.34 -1.96
N PRO A 46 -12.31 -14.54 -0.85
CA PRO A 46 -13.54 -13.79 -0.58
C PRO A 46 -13.28 -12.37 -0.04
N LEU A 47 -12.04 -12.02 0.32
CA LEU A 47 -11.71 -10.74 0.93
C LEU A 47 -11.40 -9.69 -0.14
N VAL A 48 -12.02 -8.52 0.00
CA VAL A 48 -11.70 -7.32 -0.78
C VAL A 48 -11.32 -6.21 0.18
N GLN A 49 -10.15 -5.62 -0.03
CA GLN A 49 -9.64 -4.48 0.74
C GLN A 49 -9.43 -3.30 -0.21
N ILE A 50 -9.74 -2.09 0.25
CA ILE A 50 -9.62 -0.86 -0.52
C ILE A 50 -8.93 0.17 0.36
N GLU A 51 -7.84 0.74 -0.14
CA GLU A 51 -7.11 1.81 0.53
C GLU A 51 -6.77 2.92 -0.46
N ASP A 52 -6.83 4.17 0.01
CA ASP A 52 -6.44 5.34 -0.77
C ASP A 52 -5.01 5.74 -0.37
N ALA A 53 -4.15 5.99 -1.36
CA ALA A 53 -2.79 6.49 -1.16
C ALA A 53 -2.84 7.97 -0.76
N VAL A 54 -3.21 8.24 0.49
CA VAL A 54 -3.32 9.58 1.06
C VAL A 54 -2.40 9.66 2.27
N PRO A 55 -1.22 10.31 2.16
CA PRO A 55 -0.25 10.35 3.24
C PRO A 55 -0.63 11.36 4.34
N VAL A 56 -1.75 12.08 4.22
CA VAL A 56 -2.18 13.08 5.21
C VAL A 56 -2.91 12.37 6.35
N THR A 57 -2.31 12.39 7.54
CA THR A 57 -2.89 11.74 8.75
C THR A 57 -3.27 12.72 9.85
N GLY A 58 -2.90 14.00 9.73
CA GLY A 58 -3.26 15.05 10.68
C GLY A 58 -2.60 16.40 10.36
N TYR A 59 -2.88 17.42 11.17
CA TYR A 59 -2.25 18.74 11.01
C TYR A 59 -0.73 18.63 11.18
N LEU A 60 0.02 19.12 10.18
CA LEU A 60 1.50 19.05 10.12
C LEU A 60 2.08 17.63 10.28
N SER A 61 1.31 16.58 9.94
CA SER A 61 1.73 15.18 10.05
C SER A 61 1.55 14.46 8.72
N GLN A 62 2.55 13.66 8.34
CA GLN A 62 2.53 12.86 7.12
C GLN A 62 2.88 11.40 7.46
N ALA A 63 2.08 10.47 6.97
CA ALA A 63 2.35 9.05 7.02
C ALA A 63 2.98 8.55 5.70
N ASP A 64 3.36 7.29 5.70
CA ASP A 64 3.84 6.59 4.53
C ASP A 64 2.78 6.62 3.40
N PRO A 65 3.11 7.10 2.18
CA PRO A 65 2.17 7.11 1.06
C PRO A 65 1.87 5.72 0.50
N ARG A 66 2.62 4.69 0.92
CA ARG A 66 2.39 3.30 0.52
C ARG A 66 1.21 2.72 1.30
N VAL A 67 0.36 1.97 0.60
CA VAL A 67 -0.80 1.30 1.20
C VAL A 67 -0.46 -0.16 1.52
N HIS A 68 -0.86 -0.63 2.69
CA HIS A 68 -0.50 -1.94 3.21
C HIS A 68 -1.72 -2.84 3.37
N PHE A 69 -1.63 -4.07 2.87
CA PHE A 69 -2.70 -5.06 2.88
C PHE A 69 -2.25 -6.34 3.56
N GLY A 70 -3.08 -6.85 4.48
CA GLY A 70 -2.92 -8.19 5.04
C GLY A 70 -3.57 -9.22 4.13
N LEU A 71 -2.86 -10.29 3.78
CA LEU A 71 -3.36 -11.37 2.92
C LEU A 71 -3.67 -12.67 3.69
N GLY A 72 -3.47 -12.67 5.01
CA GLY A 72 -3.68 -13.86 5.84
C GLY A 72 -2.74 -14.99 5.43
N LYS A 73 -3.27 -16.18 5.14
CA LYS A 73 -2.47 -17.34 4.72
C LYS A 73 -2.23 -17.41 3.21
N ALA A 74 -2.78 -16.49 2.41
CA ALA A 74 -2.60 -16.51 0.97
C ALA A 74 -1.19 -16.06 0.59
N THR A 75 -0.52 -16.80 -0.30
CA THR A 75 0.83 -16.48 -0.77
C THR A 75 0.85 -15.48 -1.93
N ALA A 76 -0.32 -15.10 -2.44
CA ALA A 76 -0.51 -14.11 -3.49
C ALA A 76 -1.90 -13.46 -3.34
N ALA A 77 -2.04 -12.24 -3.88
CA ALA A 77 -3.34 -11.61 -4.11
C ALA A 77 -3.86 -12.00 -5.51
N ASP A 78 -5.15 -12.32 -5.61
CA ASP A 78 -5.75 -12.73 -6.90
C ASP A 78 -5.74 -11.56 -7.89
N SER A 79 -6.03 -10.35 -7.41
CA SER A 79 -5.99 -9.14 -8.22
C SER A 79 -5.64 -7.90 -7.40
N VAL A 80 -4.87 -7.00 -7.99
CA VAL A 80 -4.60 -5.64 -7.53
C VAL A 80 -5.04 -4.67 -8.61
N GLU A 81 -6.00 -3.82 -8.29
CA GLU A 81 -6.46 -2.73 -9.14
C GLU A 81 -5.99 -1.40 -8.56
N ILE A 82 -5.37 -0.55 -9.38
CA ILE A 82 -4.99 0.81 -9.02
C ILE A 82 -5.75 1.77 -9.93
N ARG A 83 -6.66 2.53 -9.34
CA ARG A 83 -7.31 3.66 -10.00
C ARG A 83 -6.51 4.93 -9.70
N TRP A 84 -5.96 5.52 -10.74
CA TRP A 84 -5.09 6.69 -10.66
C TRP A 84 -5.90 7.99 -10.50
N PRO A 85 -5.27 9.09 -10.03
CA PRO A 85 -5.96 10.37 -9.85
C PRO A 85 -6.57 10.95 -11.13
N ASP A 86 -6.03 10.61 -12.30
CA ASP A 86 -6.54 11.04 -13.61
C ASP A 86 -7.67 10.12 -14.14
N GLY A 87 -8.10 9.14 -13.34
CA GLY A 87 -9.14 8.18 -13.68
C GLY A 87 -8.69 6.96 -14.47
N SER A 88 -7.43 6.90 -14.93
CA SER A 88 -6.89 5.69 -15.56
C SER A 88 -6.83 4.53 -14.55
N VAL A 89 -6.77 3.29 -15.05
CA VAL A 89 -6.75 2.09 -14.21
C VAL A 89 -5.60 1.17 -14.65
N THR A 90 -4.87 0.65 -13.67
CA THR A 90 -3.92 -0.46 -13.84
C THR A 90 -4.42 -1.66 -13.07
N GLN A 91 -4.50 -2.81 -13.73
CA GLN A 91 -4.87 -4.08 -13.12
C GLN A 91 -3.72 -5.06 -13.23
N LEU A 92 -3.46 -5.78 -12.14
CA LEU A 92 -2.44 -6.82 -12.02
C LEU A 92 -3.11 -8.03 -11.39
N ASP A 93 -2.88 -9.21 -11.93
CA ASP A 93 -3.40 -10.47 -11.40
C ASP A 93 -2.26 -11.33 -10.82
N ASP A 94 -2.59 -12.25 -9.92
CA ASP A 94 -1.66 -13.21 -9.30
C ASP A 94 -0.40 -12.56 -8.69
N VAL A 95 -0.59 -11.48 -7.93
CA VAL A 95 0.51 -10.69 -7.36
C VAL A 95 1.12 -11.40 -6.15
N PRO A 96 2.41 -11.80 -6.16
CA PRO A 96 3.01 -12.51 -5.04
C PRO A 96 3.00 -11.68 -3.75
N ALA A 97 2.79 -12.34 -2.62
CA ALA A 97 2.84 -11.71 -1.31
C ALA A 97 4.28 -11.50 -0.79
N GLY A 98 4.40 -10.83 0.34
CA GLY A 98 5.64 -10.63 1.09
C GLY A 98 6.54 -9.54 0.50
N GLN A 99 5.99 -8.62 -0.28
CA GLN A 99 6.77 -7.61 -0.99
C GLN A 99 6.14 -6.22 -0.96
N ILE A 100 7.00 -5.22 -1.19
CA ILE A 100 6.60 -3.88 -1.58
C ILE A 100 6.63 -3.84 -3.10
N LEU A 101 5.45 -3.80 -3.72
CA LEU A 101 5.32 -3.70 -5.16
C LEU A 101 5.22 -2.23 -5.56
N SER A 102 6.20 -1.75 -6.33
CA SER A 102 6.16 -0.42 -6.92
C SER A 102 5.47 -0.47 -8.28
N VAL A 103 4.34 0.21 -8.41
CA VAL A 103 3.59 0.29 -9.67
C VAL A 103 3.65 1.72 -10.18
N VAL A 104 4.13 1.89 -11.41
CA VAL A 104 4.27 3.20 -12.05
C VAL A 104 3.14 3.40 -13.04
N GLN A 105 2.41 4.51 -12.91
CA GLN A 105 1.40 4.92 -13.87
C GLN A 105 2.03 5.08 -15.26
N GLN A 106 1.38 4.52 -16.28
CA GLN A 106 1.80 4.73 -17.66
C GLN A 106 1.59 6.20 -18.06
N ALA A 107 2.57 6.79 -18.73
CA ALA A 107 2.40 8.13 -19.30
C ALA A 107 1.32 8.08 -20.38
N LYS A 108 0.36 9.00 -20.35
CA LYS A 108 -0.49 9.24 -21.52
C LYS A 108 0.41 9.75 -22.65
N SER A 109 0.43 9.04 -23.76
CA SER A 109 0.98 9.57 -25.01
C SER A 109 0.20 10.83 -25.36
N ALA A 110 0.89 11.96 -25.44
CA ALA A 110 0.30 13.17 -26.01
C ALA A 110 0.19 12.96 -27.52
N GLU A 111 -1.01 13.13 -28.05
CA GLU A 111 -1.27 13.30 -29.48
C GLU A 111 -1.20 14.79 -29.83
#